data_AF-A0A259SC20-F1
#
_entry.id   AF-A0A259SC20-F1
#
_cell.length_a   1.000
_cell.length_b   1.000
_cell.length_c   1.000
_cell.angle_alpha   90.00
_cell.angle_beta   90.00
_cell.angle_gamma   90.00
#
_symmetry.space_group_name_H-M   'P 1'
#
loop_
_entity.id
_entity.type
_entity.pdbx_description
1 polymer ?
#
loop_
_entity_poly.entity_id
_entity_poly.type
_entity_poly.pdbx_seq_one_letter_code
_entity_poly.pdbx_strand_id
1 'polypeptide(L)'
;MPEFVIALLELLEAEGRALKQAIRRVSFGLVFLLTASALILTALGFLLAAGYLALAAALGSALAALIMGGVSLLLAGTLGFIAYRAMR
;
A
#
# COMPACT_ATOMS: atom_id res chain seq x y z
N MET A 1 -14.60 -38.86 -31.39
CA MET A 1 -14.20 -39.13 -29.98
C MET A 1 -12.85 -38.51 -29.67
N PRO A 2 -11.77 -38.73 -30.46
CA PRO A 2 -10.50 -38.02 -30.24
C PRO A 2 -10.60 -36.51 -30.47
N GLU A 3 -11.48 -36.03 -31.36
CA GLU A 3 -11.63 -34.58 -31.61
C GLU A 3 -12.11 -33.80 -30.39
N PHE A 4 -13.00 -34.41 -29.59
CA PHE A 4 -13.50 -33.79 -28.35
C PHE A 4 -12.38 -33.65 -27.31
N VAL A 5 -11.53 -34.68 -27.17
CA VAL A 5 -10.39 -34.66 -26.24
C VAL A 5 -9.37 -33.60 -26.65
N ILE A 6 -9.12 -33.46 -27.95
CA ILE A 6 -8.22 -32.44 -28.51
C ILE A 6 -8.77 -31.04 -28.22
N ALA A 7 -10.05 -30.78 -28.51
CA ALA A 7 -10.69 -29.50 -28.25
C ALA A 7 -10.67 -29.13 -26.74
N LEU A 8 -10.82 -30.12 -25.86
CA LEU A 8 -10.78 -29.92 -24.42
C LEU A 8 -9.36 -29.58 -23.93
N LEU A 9 -8.34 -30.22 -24.50
CA LEU A 9 -6.93 -29.91 -24.22
C LEU A 9 -6.53 -28.52 -24.71
N GLU A 10 -6.97 -28.12 -25.91
CA GLU A 10 -6.72 -26.78 -26.46
C GLU A 10 -7.37 -25.68 -25.59
N LEU A 11 -8.58 -25.93 -25.08
CA LEU A 11 -9.26 -25.04 -24.15
C LEU A 11 -8.48 -24.90 -22.83
N LEU A 12 -8.03 -26.03 -22.27
CA LEU A 12 -7.22 -26.07 -21.05
C LEU A 12 -5.90 -25.30 -21.21
N GLU A 13 -5.26 -25.42 -22.38
CA GLU A 13 -4.03 -24.70 -22.67
C GLU A 13 -4.26 -23.19 -22.81
N ALA A 14 -5.38 -22.79 -23.43
CA ALA A 14 -5.79 -21.40 -23.53
C ALA A 14 -6.10 -20.79 -22.14
N GLU A 15 -6.86 -21.48 -21.30
CA GLU A 15 -7.12 -21.05 -19.92
C GLU A 15 -5.84 -21.00 -19.09
N GLY A 16 -4.94 -21.97 -19.23
CA GLY A 16 -3.64 -21.99 -18.55
C GLY A 16 -2.78 -20.79 -18.92
N ARG A 17 -2.74 -20.39 -20.20
CA ARG A 17 -2.05 -19.17 -20.65
C ARG A 17 -2.69 -17.90 -20.07
N ALA A 18 -4.02 -17.81 -20.11
CA ALA A 18 -4.75 -16.68 -19.56
C ALA A 18 -4.51 -16.54 -18.05
N LEU A 19 -4.58 -17.64 -17.31
CA LEU A 19 -4.31 -17.70 -15.87
C LEU A 19 -2.87 -17.28 -15.55
N LYS A 20 -1.88 -17.79 -16.28
CA LYS A 20 -0.47 -17.41 -16.10
C LYS A 20 -0.27 -15.90 -16.30
N GLN A 21 -0.92 -15.32 -17.30
CA GLN A 21 -0.84 -13.88 -17.56
C GLN A 21 -1.55 -13.05 -16.47
N ALA A 22 -2.72 -13.51 -15.99
CA ALA A 22 -3.44 -12.89 -14.89
C ALA A 22 -2.62 -12.92 -13.59
N ILE A 23 -2.06 -14.08 -13.23
CA ILE A 23 -1.19 -14.23 -12.06
C ILE A 23 0.02 -13.30 -12.19
N ARG A 24 0.69 -13.28 -13.34
CA ARG A 24 1.85 -12.40 -13.54
C ARG A 24 1.48 -10.93 -13.33
N ARG A 25 0.33 -10.48 -13.86
CA ARG A 25 -0.14 -9.11 -13.70
C ARG A 25 -0.46 -8.78 -12.24
N VAL A 26 -1.14 -9.68 -11.53
CA VAL A 26 -1.47 -9.51 -10.11
C VAL A 26 -0.21 -9.50 -9.26
N SER A 27 0.73 -10.41 -9.48
CA SER A 27 2.00 -10.47 -8.75
C SER A 27 2.82 -9.19 -8.92
N PHE A 28 2.96 -8.69 -10.15
CA PHE A 28 3.65 -7.41 -10.38
C PHE A 28 2.90 -6.26 -9.70
N GLY A 29 1.58 -6.18 -9.87
CA GLY A 29 0.77 -5.15 -9.23
C GLY A 29 0.92 -5.15 -7.71
N LEU A 30 0.95 -6.33 -7.09
CA LEU A 30 1.11 -6.50 -5.65
C LEU A 30 2.51 -6.09 -5.17
N VAL A 31 3.57 -6.47 -5.90
CA VAL A 31 4.94 -6.03 -5.60
C VAL A 31 5.07 -4.50 -5.70
N PHE A 32 4.53 -3.89 -6.76
CA PHE A 32 4.54 -2.43 -6.90
C PHE A 32 3.77 -1.74 -5.79
N LEU A 33 2.60 -2.25 -5.43
CA LEU A 33 1.78 -1.69 -4.35
C LEU A 33 2.50 -1.78 -3.01
N LEU A 34 3.04 -2.95 -2.66
CA LEU A 34 3.81 -3.13 -1.43
C LEU A 34 5.03 -2.21 -1.36
N THR A 35 5.77 -2.10 -2.47
CA THR A 35 6.97 -1.24 -2.55
C THR A 35 6.58 0.23 -2.40
N ALA A 36 5.53 0.68 -3.09
CA ALA A 36 5.03 2.04 -2.98
C ALA A 36 4.55 2.34 -1.55
N SER A 37 3.78 1.44 -0.94
CA SER A 37 3.33 1.57 0.45
C SER A 37 4.51 1.66 1.43
N ALA A 38 5.53 0.83 1.27
CA ALA A 38 6.73 0.87 2.12
C ALA A 38 7.49 2.20 1.97
N LEU A 39 7.66 2.69 0.75
CA LEU A 39 8.30 3.98 0.49
C LEU A 39 7.49 5.15 1.07
N ILE A 40 6.16 5.13 0.94
CA ILE A 40 5.27 6.15 1.51
C ILE A 40 5.40 6.16 3.05
N LEU A 41 5.33 5.00 3.70
CA LEU A 41 5.47 4.89 5.15
C LEU A 41 6.83 5.42 5.63
N THR A 42 7.89 5.08 4.92
CA THR A 42 9.25 5.55 5.22
C THR A 42 9.36 7.06 5.06
N ALA A 43 8.85 7.61 3.94
CA ALA A 43 8.85 9.05 3.68
C ALA A 43 8.05 9.82 4.73
N LEU A 44 6.91 9.28 5.17
CA LEU A 44 6.07 9.90 6.19
C LEU A 44 6.77 9.90 7.55
N GLY A 45 7.49 8.82 7.89
CA GLY A 45 8.36 8.77 9.08
C GLY A 45 9.46 9.83 9.04
N PHE A 46 10.17 9.96 7.92
CA PHE A 46 11.18 11.00 7.76
C PHE A 46 10.59 12.42 7.80
N LEU A 47 9.41 12.64 7.23
CA LEU A 47 8.74 13.94 7.25
C LEU A 47 8.39 14.36 8.68
N LEU A 48 7.83 13.44 9.48
CA LEU A 48 7.53 13.69 10.88
C LEU A 48 8.80 13.94 11.70
N ALA A 49 9.85 13.15 11.49
CA ALA A 49 11.13 13.35 12.17
C ALA A 49 11.77 14.71 11.83
N ALA A 50 11.81 15.07 10.55
CA ALA A 50 12.32 16.36 10.10
C ALA A 50 11.51 17.53 10.66
N GLY A 51 10.18 17.42 10.66
CA GLY A 51 9.28 18.38 11.28
C GLY A 51 9.57 18.54 12.78
N TYR A 52 9.71 17.44 13.51
CA TYR A 52 10.07 17.47 14.93
C TYR A 52 11.41 18.17 15.17
N LEU A 53 12.46 17.82 14.42
CA LEU A 53 13.78 18.43 14.57
C LEU A 53 13.74 19.95 14.29
N ALA A 54 13.03 20.36 13.24
CA ALA A 54 12.87 21.77 12.89
C ALA A 54 12.11 22.54 13.98
N LEU A 55 11.00 21.99 14.50
CA LEU A 55 10.26 22.62 15.59
C LEU A 55 11.05 22.63 16.90
N ALA A 56 11.78 21.55 17.21
CA ALA A 56 12.56 21.43 18.43
C ALA A 56 13.67 22.48 18.49
N ALA A 57 14.27 22.83 17.34
CA ALA A 57 15.25 23.89 17.24
C ALA A 57 14.68 25.29 17.57
N ALA A 58 13.40 25.52 17.30
CA ALA A 58 12.75 26.83 17.48
C ALA A 58 12.00 26.97 18.82
N LEU A 59 11.31 25.92 19.27
CA LEU A 59 10.30 25.96 20.35
C LEU A 59 10.68 25.07 21.55
N GLY A 60 11.77 24.33 21.46
CA GLY A 60 12.17 23.33 22.45
C GLY A 60 11.48 21.97 22.25
N SER A 61 12.10 20.92 22.79
CA SER A 61 11.72 19.52 22.56
C SER A 61 10.30 19.17 23.01
N ALA A 62 9.88 19.69 24.18
CA ALA A 62 8.57 19.38 24.75
C ALA A 62 7.41 19.90 23.88
N LEU A 63 7.45 21.17 23.47
CA LEU A 63 6.42 21.77 22.62
C LEU A 63 6.43 21.16 21.22
N ALA A 64 7.62 20.90 20.65
CA ALA A 64 7.75 20.23 19.36
C ALA A 64 7.12 18.81 19.38
N ALA A 65 7.36 18.05 20.45
CA ALA A 65 6.78 16.70 20.61
C ALA A 65 5.25 16.76 20.72
N LEU A 66 4.71 17.73 21.45
CA LEU A 66 3.26 17.90 21.61
C LEU A 66 2.58 18.26 20.28
N ILE A 67 3.17 19.17 19.50
CA ILE A 67 2.64 19.57 18.19
C ILE A 67 2.73 18.41 17.20
N MET A 68 3.90 17.78 17.05
CA MET A 68 4.08 16.69 16.09
C MET A 68 3.26 15.46 16.47
N GLY A 69 3.18 15.14 17.77
CA GLY A 69 2.32 14.07 18.27
C GLY A 69 0.84 14.34 17.99
N GLY A 70 0.37 15.58 18.19
CA GLY A 70 -0.98 16.00 17.82
C GLY A 70 -1.26 15.85 16.32
N VAL A 71 -0.33 16.27 15.46
CA VAL A 71 -0.43 16.10 14.01
C VAL A 71 -0.51 14.62 13.63
N SER A 72 0.36 13.78 14.20
CA SER A 72 0.34 12.33 13.97
C SER A 72 -0.98 11.70 14.40
N LEU A 73 -1.56 12.14 15.51
CA LEU A 73 -2.85 11.65 16.01
C LEU A 73 -4.00 12.04 15.09
N LEU A 74 -4.01 13.27 14.56
CA LEU A 74 -5.00 13.70 13.57
C LEU A 74 -4.89 12.90 12.26
N LEU A 75 -3.66 12.65 11.78
CA LEU A 75 -3.43 11.80 10.61
C LEU A 75 -3.92 10.37 10.83
N ALA A 76 -3.62 9.77 11.99
CA ALA A 76 -4.11 8.44 12.34
C ALA A 76 -5.64 8.40 12.41
N GLY A 77 -6.26 9.40 13.04
CA GLY A 77 -7.72 9.51 13.15
C GLY A 77 -8.42 9.64 11.79
N THR A 78 -7.90 10.50 10.91
CA THR A 78 -8.44 10.68 9.55
C THR A 78 -8.31 9.42 8.70
N LEU A 79 -7.16 8.74 8.73
CA LEU A 79 -6.97 7.47 8.02
C LEU A 79 -7.90 6.38 8.57
N GLY A 80 -8.02 6.27 9.90
CA GLY A 80 -8.93 5.33 10.54
C GLY A 80 -10.40 5.58 10.15
N PHE A 81 -10.82 6.84 10.07
CA PHE A 81 -12.16 7.21 9.64
C PHE A 81 -12.41 6.87 8.16
N ILE A 82 -11.46 7.17 7.27
CA ILE A 82 -11.57 6.85 5.84
C ILE A 82 -11.65 5.33 5.66
N ALA A 83 -10.80 4.57 6.35
CA ALA A 83 -10.81 3.10 6.29
C ALA A 83 -12.14 2.53 6.80
N TYR A 84 -12.65 3.02 7.93
CA TYR A 84 -13.94 2.63 8.47
C TYR A 84 -15.09 2.92 7.48
N ARG A 85 -15.07 4.10 6.84
CA ARG A 85 -16.06 4.47 5.83
C ARG A 85 -15.98 3.59 4.58
N ALA A 86 -14.78 3.20 4.15
CA ALA A 86 -14.60 2.35 2.97
C ALA A 86 -15.05 0.89 3.19
N MET A 87 -15.12 0.44 4.44
CA MET A 87 -15.58 -0.90 4.82
C MET A 87 -17.09 -1.00 5.09
N ARG A 88 -17.81 0.12 5.13
CA ARG A 88 -19.27 0.20 5.25
C ARG A 88 -19.91 0.38 3.88
#